data_AF-W5SQ95-F1
#
_entry.id   AF-W5SQ95-F1
#
_cell.length_a   1.000
_cell.length_b   1.000
_cell.length_c   1.000
_cell.angle_alpha   90.00
_cell.angle_beta   90.00
_cell.angle_gamma   90.00
#
_symmetry.space_group_name_H-M   'P 1'
#
loop_
_entity.id
_entity.type
_entity.pdbx_description
1 polymer ?
#
loop_
_entity_poly.entity_id
_entity_poly.type
_entity_poly.pdbx_seq_one_letter_code
_entity_poly.pdbx_strand_id
1 'polypeptide(L)' 'MDRKKPKTITIASIKGGVGKSTSAILFSTIISKKSKVLLIDMDAQASFTSYFNEYLEKSQINLESTNIYEILR' A
#
# COMPACT_ATOMS: atom_id res chain seq x y z
N MET A 1 18.52 10.03 -11.12
CA MET A 1 17.59 10.06 -9.98
C MET A 1 16.35 10.82 -10.39
N ASP A 2 15.16 10.27 -10.10
CA ASP A 2 13.88 10.85 -10.50
C ASP A 2 13.72 12.23 -9.84
N ARG A 3 13.48 13.28 -10.64
CA ARG A 3 13.58 14.68 -10.19
C ARG A 3 12.29 15.21 -9.56
N LYS A 4 11.18 14.48 -9.70
CA LYS A 4 9.85 14.94 -9.29
C LYS A 4 9.50 14.39 -7.92
N LYS A 5 9.16 15.28 -6.98
CA LYS A 5 8.66 14.89 -5.66
C LYS A 5 7.38 14.04 -5.81
N PRO A 6 7.28 12.87 -5.14
CA PRO A 6 6.07 12.07 -5.18
C PRO A 6 4.90 12.82 -4.55
N LYS A 7 3.68 12.60 -5.06
CA LYS A 7 2.45 13.10 -4.44
C LYS A 7 1.95 12.09 -3.42
N THR A 8 1.90 12.46 -2.16
CA THR A 8 1.36 11.63 -1.09
C THR A 8 -0.15 11.83 -1.00
N ILE A 9 -0.90 10.72 -1.01
CA ILE A 9 -2.36 10.71 -0.86
C ILE A 9 -2.68 9.69 0.23
N THR A 10 -3.46 10.12 1.22
CA THR A 10 -3.88 9.27 2.34
C THR A 10 -5.38 9.01 2.26
N ILE A 11 -5.79 7.73 2.30
CA ILE A 11 -7.19 7.33 2.42
C ILE A 11 -7.44 6.98 3.88
N ALA A 12 -8.16 7.85 4.59
CA ALA A 12 -8.40 7.72 6.03
C ALA A 12 -9.88 7.80 6.39
N SER A 13 -10.27 7.06 7.42
CA SER A 13 -11.57 7.15 8.09
C SER A 13 -11.49 6.46 9.45
N ILE A 14 -12.07 7.12 10.44
CA ILE A 14 -12.14 6.64 11.84
C ILE A 14 -13.04 5.41 11.94
N LYS A 15 -14.06 5.30 11.07
CA LYS A 15 -15.01 4.18 11.10
C LYS A 15 -14.44 2.94 10.39
N GLY A 16 -14.62 1.77 11.00
CA GLY A 16 -14.35 0.47 10.38
C GLY A 16 -15.37 0.14 9.28
N GLY A 17 -14.99 -0.67 8.30
CA GLY A 17 -15.92 -1.19 7.29
C GLY A 17 -16.45 -0.19 6.25
N VAL A 18 -15.87 1.01 6.14
CA VAL A 18 -16.29 2.03 5.15
C VAL A 18 -15.58 1.93 3.80
N GLY A 19 -14.81 0.86 3.57
CA GLY A 19 -14.15 0.61 2.29
C GLY A 19 -12.80 1.29 2.07
N LYS A 20 -12.12 1.80 3.13
CA LYS A 20 -10.80 2.46 3.02
C LYS A 20 -9.78 1.65 2.19
N SER A 21 -9.55 0.40 2.57
CA SER A 21 -8.57 -0.48 1.93
C SER A 21 -8.97 -0.81 0.50
N THR A 22 -10.26 -1.06 0.26
CA THR A 22 -10.80 -1.28 -1.10
C THR A 22 -10.61 -0.07 -1.99
N SER A 23 -10.92 1.14 -1.50
CA SER A 23 -10.70 2.38 -2.24
C SER A 23 -9.22 2.62 -2.53
N ALA A 24 -8.33 2.35 -1.55
CA ALA A 24 -6.89 2.47 -1.74
C ALA A 24 -6.36 1.53 -2.84
N ILE A 25 -6.75 0.25 -2.82
CA ILE A 25 -6.38 -0.75 -3.84
C ILE A 25 -6.88 -0.33 -5.23
N LEU A 26 -8.17 0.03 -5.35
CA LEU A 26 -8.76 0.40 -6.64
C LEU A 26 -8.10 1.66 -7.20
N PHE A 27 -7.92 2.67 -6.35
CA PHE A 27 -7.29 3.92 -6.74
C PHE A 27 -5.84 3.70 -7.19
N SER A 28 -5.03 2.96 -6.41
CA SER A 28 -3.64 2.68 -6.78
C SER A 28 -3.53 1.88 -8.07
N THR A 29 -4.43 0.92 -8.29
CA THR A 29 -4.47 0.07 -9.50
C THR A 29 -4.82 0.88 -10.76
N ILE A 30 -5.70 1.87 -10.65
CA ILE A 30 -6.05 2.74 -11.78
C ILE A 30 -4.90 3.70 -12.09
N ILE A 31 -4.30 4.31 -11.06
CA ILE A 31 -3.21 5.28 -11.23
C ILE A 31 -1.92 4.62 -11.71
N SER A 32 -1.65 3.37 -11.31
CA SER A 32 -0.44 2.64 -11.72
C SER A 32 -0.32 2.45 -13.23
N LYS A 33 -1.44 2.52 -13.97
CA LYS A 33 -1.47 2.48 -15.44
C LYS A 33 -0.77 3.68 -16.10
N LYS A 34 -0.57 4.79 -15.38
CA LYS A 34 0.01 6.03 -15.91
C LYS A 34 1.21 6.54 -15.12
N SER A 35 1.50 5.96 -13.96
CA SER A 35 2.53 6.47 -13.03
C SER A 35 3.05 5.37 -12.14
N LYS A 36 4.29 5.50 -11.66
CA LYS A 36 4.81 4.61 -10.61
C LYS A 36 4.10 4.91 -9.29
N VAL A 37 3.52 3.89 -8.68
CA VAL A 37 2.75 4.01 -7.43
C VAL A 37 3.40 3.16 -6.35
N LEU A 38 3.48 3.73 -5.14
CA LEU A 38 3.81 3.02 -3.92
C LEU A 38 2.55 3.02 -3.04
N LEU A 39 2.12 1.85 -2.60
CA LEU A 39 1.03 1.67 -1.66
C LEU A 39 1.62 1.30 -0.29
N ILE A 40 1.22 1.98 0.77
CA ILE A 40 1.80 1.83 2.13
C ILE A 40 0.71 1.43 3.10
N ASP A 41 0.84 0.25 3.73
CA ASP A 41 -0.15 -0.29 4.66
C ASP A 41 0.19 0.18 6.07
N MET A 42 -0.68 1.02 6.62
CA MET A 42 -0.56 1.52 7.99
C MET A 42 -1.69 1.01 8.87
N ASP A 43 -2.57 0.15 8.35
CA ASP A 43 -3.63 -0.45 9.14
C ASP A 43 -3.11 -1.74 9.78
N ALA A 44 -3.26 -1.88 11.10
CA ALA A 44 -2.86 -3.08 11.82
C ALA A 44 -3.60 -4.35 11.34
N GLN A 45 -4.76 -4.19 10.68
CA GLN A 45 -5.47 -5.31 10.05
C GLN A 45 -4.85 -5.77 8.73
N ALA A 46 -3.88 -5.03 8.18
CA ALA A 46 -3.11 -5.38 6.98
C ALA A 46 -3.96 -5.85 5.78
N SER A 47 -5.17 -5.29 5.63
CA SER A 47 -6.19 -5.88 4.76
C SER A 47 -5.82 -5.85 3.28
N PHE A 48 -5.08 -4.83 2.83
CA PHE A 48 -4.64 -4.81 1.44
C PHE A 48 -3.30 -5.51 1.22
N THR A 49 -2.41 -5.54 2.22
CA THR A 49 -1.24 -6.44 2.17
C THR A 49 -1.70 -7.88 1.97
N SER A 50 -2.72 -8.29 2.72
CA SER A 50 -3.37 -9.60 2.59
C SER A 50 -4.02 -9.80 1.21
N TYR A 51 -4.62 -8.76 0.63
CA TYR A 51 -5.17 -8.82 -0.74
C TYR A 51 -4.11 -9.18 -1.80
N PHE A 52 -2.86 -8.74 -1.61
CA PHE A 52 -1.75 -9.04 -2.52
C PHE A 52 -0.90 -10.25 -2.11
N ASN A 53 -1.34 -11.08 -1.16
CA ASN A 53 -0.51 -12.14 -0.59
C ASN A 53 0.08 -13.11 -1.65
N GLU A 54 -0.74 -13.56 -2.60
CA GLU A 54 -0.27 -14.44 -3.69
C GLU A 54 0.82 -13.78 -4.55
N TYR A 55 0.70 -12.47 -4.81
CA TYR A 55 1.71 -11.71 -5.53
C TYR A 55 2.99 -11.59 -4.71
N LEU A 56 2.86 -11.31 -3.40
CA LEU A 56 3.98 -11.13 -2.48
C LEU A 56 4.81 -12.42 -2.38
N GLU A 57 4.16 -13.56 -2.20
CA GLU A 57 4.81 -14.88 -2.16
C GLU A 57 5.60 -15.17 -3.44
N LYS A 58 5.02 -14.85 -4.62
CA LYS A 58 5.68 -15.02 -5.92
C LYS A 58 6.83 -14.03 -6.15
N SER A 59 6.72 -12.83 -5.58
CA SER A 59 7.69 -11.74 -5.80
C SER A 59 8.97 -11.84 -4.96
N GLN A 60 9.09 -12.87 -4.10
CA GLN A 60 10.22 -13.06 -3.18
C GLN A 60 10.53 -11.82 -2.31
N ILE A 61 9.51 -10.99 -2.03
CA ILE A 61 9.66 -9.82 -1.17
C ILE A 61 9.72 -10.30 0.29
N ASN A 62 10.75 -9.87 1.02
CA ASN A 62 10.84 -10.10 2.46
C ASN A 62 9.95 -9.09 3.20
N LEU A 63 8.74 -9.50 3.54
CA LEU A 63 7.76 -8.69 4.25
C LEU A 63 8.22 -8.22 5.65
N GLU A 64 9.09 -8.96 6.33
CA GLU A 64 9.58 -8.58 7.66
C GLU A 64 10.47 -7.35 7.56
N SER A 65 11.43 -7.35 6.63
CA SER A 65 12.26 -6.17 6.31
C SER A 65 11.46 -5.05 5.62
N THR A 66 10.36 -5.47 5.00
CA THR A 66 9.27 -4.75 4.34
C THR A 66 8.45 -3.80 5.19
N ASN A 67 8.25 -4.19 6.45
CA ASN A 67 7.11 -3.69 7.20
C ASN A 67 7.39 -2.26 7.69
N ILE A 68 6.32 -1.47 7.82
CA ILE A 68 6.47 -0.07 8.19
C ILE A 68 7.03 0.11 9.61
N TYR A 69 6.76 -0.83 10.51
CA TYR A 69 7.24 -0.79 11.88
C TYR A 69 8.78 -0.90 11.94
N GLU A 70 9.38 -1.80 11.17
CA GLU A 70 10.84 -1.98 11.08
C GLU A 70 11.50 -0.85 10.29
N ILE A 71 10.84 -0.31 9.26
CA ILE A 71 11.37 0.83 8.47
C ILE A 71 11.44 2.12 9.30
N LEU A 72 10.48 2.34 10.19
CA LEU A 72 10.38 3.57 11.00
C LEU A 72 11.11 3.48 12.36
N ARG A 73 11.73 2.34 12.65
CA ARG A 73 12.56 2.15 13.84
C ARG A 73 13.91 2.84 13.69
#